data_AF-A0A541C0I4-F1
#
_entry.id   AF-A0A541C0I4-F1
#
_cell.length_a   1.000
_cell.length_b   1.000
_cell.length_c   1.000
_cell.angle_alpha   90.00
_cell.angle_beta   90.00
_cell.angle_gamma   90.00
#
_symmetry.space_group_name_H-M   'P 1'
#
loop_
_entity.id
_entity.type
_entity.pdbx_description
1 polymer ?
#
loop_
_entity_poly.entity_id
_entity_poly.type
_entity_poly.pdbx_seq_one_letter_code
_entity_poly.pdbx_strand_id
1 'polypeptide(L)'
;MLAWAAARLPETIRARAPALDLGAVAGGYRAVWSDRRFRRPALVAAGAMGGLFAFGAGSPTLYITVFGLTPLAYALYPLIAVAGVLAGGGAARAIMRRGSPSRAMAIGVALMLAGGLGMAALAPFGLFGKHAVNVTMLMFVLGLGFALPAAFAEALAPFPDRAGTAASLAGAVQIAGGALAAAAASVAPMPWVMALCGVVAAGAAAHAGRG
;
A
#
# COMPACT_ATOMS: atom_id res chain seq x y z
N MET A 1 29.34 3.53 7.42
CA MET A 1 27.98 3.44 8.02
C MET A 1 27.83 2.24 8.95
N LEU A 2 28.18 1.01 8.52
CA LEU A 2 28.07 -0.21 9.35
C LEU A 2 28.93 -0.18 10.63
N ALA A 3 30.19 0.27 10.55
CA ALA A 3 31.06 0.39 11.72
C ALA A 3 30.56 1.44 12.74
N TRP A 4 29.92 2.51 12.26
CA TRP A 4 29.34 3.55 13.11
C TRP A 4 28.06 3.07 13.79
N ALA A 5 27.23 2.30 13.06
CA ALA A 5 26.06 1.62 13.62
C ALA A 5 26.47 0.59 14.68
N ALA A 6 27.50 -0.24 14.41
CA ALA A 6 28.01 -1.22 15.38
C ALA A 6 28.59 -0.57 16.65
N ALA A 7 29.25 0.58 16.53
CA ALA A 7 29.83 1.28 17.67
C ALA A 7 28.80 2.06 18.52
N ARG A 8 27.61 2.37 17.97
CA ARG A 8 26.60 3.22 18.64
C ARG A 8 25.27 2.54 18.92
N LEU A 9 25.00 1.36 18.37
CA LEU A 9 23.84 0.58 18.79
C LEU A 9 24.24 -0.29 19.99
N PRO A 10 23.82 0.06 21.21
CA PRO A 10 23.99 -0.83 22.35
C PRO A 10 23.27 -2.15 22.07
N GLU A 11 23.88 -3.26 22.46
CA GLU A 11 23.31 -4.59 22.31
C GLU A 11 22.01 -4.69 23.13
N THR A 12 20.86 -4.65 22.46
CA THR A 12 19.53 -4.62 23.10
C THR A 12 19.02 -6.00 23.49
N ILE A 13 19.70 -7.06 23.04
CA ILE A 13 19.41 -8.44 23.42
C ILE A 13 19.95 -8.66 24.85
N ARG A 14 19.04 -8.57 25.83
CA ARG A 14 19.35 -8.84 27.26
C ARG A 14 19.48 -10.33 27.58
N ALA A 15 18.94 -11.20 26.74
CA ALA A 15 18.97 -12.66 26.91
C ALA A 15 19.18 -13.33 25.55
N ARG A 16 20.04 -14.36 25.50
CA ARG A 16 20.32 -15.13 24.28
C ARG A 16 19.00 -15.59 23.66
N ALA A 17 18.78 -15.26 22.38
CA ALA A 17 17.57 -15.68 21.69
C ALA A 17 17.42 -17.21 21.81
N PRO A 18 16.23 -17.73 22.18
CA PRO A 18 16.00 -19.16 22.25
C PRO A 18 16.30 -19.80 20.89
N ALA A 19 16.61 -21.11 20.90
CA ALA A 19 16.83 -21.87 19.67
C ALA A 19 15.65 -21.67 18.70
N LEU A 20 15.96 -21.56 17.41
CA LEU A 20 14.99 -21.27 16.37
C LEU A 20 13.98 -22.42 16.25
N ASP A 21 12.77 -22.21 16.75
CA ASP A 21 11.65 -23.15 16.60
C ASP A 21 10.73 -22.67 15.48
N LEU A 22 10.82 -23.32 14.32
CA LEU A 22 10.01 -23.03 13.14
C LEU A 22 8.51 -23.23 13.41
N GLY A 23 8.14 -24.18 14.28
CA GLY A 23 6.75 -24.44 14.67
C GLY A 23 6.17 -23.28 15.48
N ALA A 24 6.91 -22.80 16.47
CA ALA A 24 6.53 -21.63 17.26
C ALA A 24 6.41 -20.36 16.39
N VAL A 25 7.34 -20.17 15.44
CA VAL A 25 7.30 -19.05 14.48
C VAL A 25 6.06 -19.12 13.59
N ALA A 26 5.80 -20.27 12.96
CA ALA A 26 4.62 -20.47 12.12
C ALA A 26 3.30 -20.29 12.91
N GLY A 27 3.25 -20.81 14.14
CA GLY A 27 2.12 -20.61 15.06
C GLY A 27 1.90 -19.14 15.40
N GLY A 28 2.99 -18.38 15.62
CA GLY A 28 2.95 -16.93 15.85
C GLY A 28 2.35 -16.18 14.66
N TYR A 29 2.82 -16.46 13.44
CA TYR A 29 2.26 -15.86 12.21
C TYR A 29 0.78 -16.21 12.03
N ARG A 30 0.41 -17.47 12.22
CA ARG A 30 -0.98 -17.93 12.10
C ARG A 30 -1.89 -17.24 13.12
N ALA A 31 -1.43 -17.07 14.36
CA ALA A 31 -2.19 -16.37 15.40
C ALA A 31 -2.44 -14.91 15.02
N VAL A 32 -1.42 -14.19 14.54
CA VAL A 32 -1.55 -12.79 14.10
C VAL A 32 -2.50 -12.69 12.90
N TRP A 33 -2.32 -13.54 11.88
CA TRP A 33 -3.20 -13.55 10.71
C TRP A 33 -4.65 -13.90 11.04
N SER A 34 -4.90 -14.71 12.06
CA SER A 34 -6.27 -15.10 12.44
C SER A 34 -7.06 -13.94 13.06
N ASP A 35 -6.37 -12.91 13.58
CA ASP A 35 -7.01 -11.73 14.15
C ASP A 35 -7.50 -10.77 13.05
N ARG A 36 -8.79 -10.43 13.10
CA ARG A 36 -9.42 -9.50 12.15
C ARG A 36 -8.84 -8.09 12.25
N ARG A 37 -8.38 -7.66 13.42
CA ARG A 37 -7.77 -6.35 13.66
C ARG A 37 -6.43 -6.22 12.94
N PHE A 38 -5.74 -7.34 12.68
CA PHE A 38 -4.55 -7.37 11.83
C PHE A 38 -4.91 -7.47 10.34
N ARG A 39 -5.77 -8.44 9.99
CA ARG A 39 -6.09 -8.75 8.58
C ARG A 39 -6.64 -7.56 7.81
N ARG A 40 -7.51 -6.77 8.43
CA ARG A 40 -8.15 -5.61 7.77
C ARG A 40 -7.11 -4.59 7.28
N PRO A 41 -6.28 -3.97 8.16
CA PRO A 41 -5.26 -3.04 7.71
C PRO A 41 -4.17 -3.70 6.85
N ALA A 42 -3.82 -4.97 7.09
CA ALA A 42 -2.85 -5.68 6.24
C ALA A 42 -3.33 -5.80 4.78
N LEU A 43 -4.61 -6.07 4.55
CA LEU A 43 -5.19 -6.12 3.21
C LEU A 43 -5.33 -4.73 2.58
N VAL A 44 -5.59 -3.69 3.36
CA VAL A 44 -5.54 -2.30 2.88
C VAL A 44 -4.14 -1.94 2.40
N ALA A 45 -3.10 -2.30 3.17
CA ALA A 45 -1.71 -2.09 2.78
C ALA A 45 -1.33 -2.87 1.50
N ALA A 46 -1.83 -4.10 1.36
CA ALA A 46 -1.68 -4.90 0.14
C ALA A 46 -2.36 -4.26 -1.08
N GLY A 47 -3.59 -3.75 -0.94
CA GLY A 47 -4.26 -3.02 -2.02
C GLY A 47 -3.55 -1.73 -2.41
N ALA A 48 -3.08 -0.97 -1.42
CA ALA A 48 -2.32 0.25 -1.66
C ALA A 48 -1.05 -0.04 -2.49
N MET A 49 -0.18 -0.93 -1.98
CA MET A 49 1.06 -1.27 -2.69
C MET A 49 0.78 -1.99 -4.02
N GLY A 50 -0.27 -2.80 -4.08
CA GLY A 50 -0.80 -3.44 -5.28
C GLY A 50 -1.01 -2.45 -6.43
N GLY A 51 -1.79 -1.40 -6.21
CA GLY A 51 -2.05 -0.41 -7.25
C GLY A 51 -0.80 0.36 -7.69
N LEU A 52 0.11 0.65 -6.76
CA LEU A 52 1.39 1.30 -7.08
C LEU A 52 2.27 0.41 -7.97
N PHE A 53 2.37 -0.88 -7.66
CA PHE A 53 3.17 -1.84 -8.42
C PHE A 53 2.52 -2.15 -9.78
N ALA A 54 1.19 -2.27 -9.84
CA ALA A 54 0.44 -2.38 -11.09
C ALA A 54 0.69 -1.18 -12.01
N PHE A 55 0.72 0.04 -11.46
CA PHE A 55 1.11 1.22 -12.22
C PHE A 55 2.56 1.16 -12.70
N GLY A 56 3.49 0.77 -11.83
CA GLY A 56 4.90 0.62 -12.22
C GLY A 56 5.11 -0.36 -13.38
N ALA A 57 4.37 -1.47 -13.38
CA ALA A 57 4.43 -2.48 -14.44
C ALA A 57 3.75 -2.04 -15.75
N GLY A 58 2.57 -1.42 -15.67
CA GLY A 58 1.75 -1.13 -16.86
C GLY A 58 1.93 0.26 -17.48
N SER A 59 2.37 1.25 -16.69
CA SER A 59 2.41 2.65 -17.14
C SER A 59 3.42 2.94 -18.26
N PRO A 60 4.63 2.35 -18.34
CA PRO A 60 5.54 2.63 -19.45
C PRO A 60 4.91 2.26 -20.80
N THR A 61 4.31 1.08 -20.90
CA THR A 61 3.58 0.62 -22.10
C THR A 61 2.46 1.59 -22.45
N LEU A 62 1.69 2.04 -21.46
CA LEU A 62 0.57 2.95 -21.69
C LEU A 62 1.03 4.33 -22.18
N TYR A 63 2.00 4.95 -21.51
CA TYR A 63 2.43 6.30 -21.86
C TYR A 63 3.32 6.34 -23.11
N ILE A 64 4.23 5.37 -23.28
CA ILE A 64 5.20 5.38 -24.38
C ILE A 64 4.59 4.75 -25.64
N THR A 65 3.96 3.57 -25.52
CA THR A 65 3.47 2.84 -26.70
C THR A 65 2.09 3.34 -27.14
N VAL A 66 1.15 3.56 -26.20
CA VAL A 66 -0.22 3.95 -26.55
C VAL A 66 -0.36 5.47 -26.73
N PHE A 67 0.17 6.27 -25.80
CA PHE A 67 0.10 7.74 -25.90
C PHE A 67 1.27 8.38 -26.69
N GLY A 68 2.26 7.59 -27.12
CA GLY A 68 3.37 8.07 -27.95
C GLY A 68 4.33 9.04 -27.26
N LEU A 69 4.42 9.03 -25.91
CA LEU A 69 5.38 9.88 -25.21
C LEU A 69 6.81 9.38 -25.37
N THR A 70 7.75 10.31 -25.41
CA THR A 70 9.17 9.96 -25.29
C THR A 70 9.47 9.45 -23.87
N PRO A 71 10.48 8.57 -23.69
CA PRO A 71 10.87 8.09 -22.36
C PRO A 71 11.20 9.22 -21.37
N LEU A 72 11.82 10.30 -21.85
CA LEU A 72 12.13 11.47 -21.05
C LEU A 72 10.86 12.21 -20.58
N ALA A 73 9.87 12.36 -21.46
CA ALA A 73 8.60 12.98 -21.09
C ALA A 73 7.81 12.10 -20.10
N TYR A 74 7.85 10.77 -20.27
CA TYR A 74 7.23 9.83 -19.33
C TYR A 74 7.82 9.95 -17.92
N ALA A 75 9.14 10.12 -17.77
CA ALA A 75 9.79 10.24 -16.46
C ALA A 75 9.24 11.38 -15.58
N LEU A 76 8.60 12.40 -16.16
CA LEU A 76 7.96 13.50 -15.44
C LEU A 76 6.62 13.11 -14.79
N TYR A 77 5.91 12.11 -15.31
CA TYR A 77 4.58 11.75 -14.81
C TYR A 77 4.64 11.04 -13.44
N PRO A 78 5.48 10.01 -13.22
CA PRO A 78 5.65 9.40 -11.90
C PRO A 78 6.18 10.37 -10.83
N LEU A 79 6.94 11.42 -11.19
CA LEU A 79 7.40 12.43 -10.25
C LEU A 79 6.22 13.16 -9.57
N ILE A 80 5.16 13.45 -10.32
CA ILE A 80 3.92 14.03 -9.78
C ILE A 80 3.27 13.04 -8.80
N ALA A 81 3.31 11.74 -9.11
CA ALA A 81 2.78 10.72 -8.21
C ALA A 81 3.55 10.65 -6.88
N VAL A 82 4.89 10.81 -6.90
CA VAL A 82 5.71 10.90 -5.69
C VAL A 82 5.28 12.08 -4.81
N ALA A 83 5.05 13.25 -5.41
CA ALA A 83 4.54 14.41 -4.68
C ALA A 83 3.18 14.12 -4.01
N GLY A 84 2.31 13.37 -4.69
CA GLY A 84 1.04 12.87 -4.14
C GLY A 84 1.22 11.98 -2.91
N VAL A 85 2.13 11.00 -2.96
CA VAL A 85 2.44 10.13 -1.81
C VAL A 85 2.93 10.96 -0.62
N LEU A 86 3.84 11.91 -0.86
CA LEU A 86 4.40 12.76 0.19
C LEU A 86 3.33 13.68 0.81
N ALA A 87 2.50 14.31 -0.01
CA ALA A 87 1.39 15.14 0.44
C ALA A 87 0.37 14.33 1.25
N GLY A 88 -0.01 13.16 0.75
CA GLY A 88 -0.89 12.22 1.44
C GLY A 88 -0.33 11.79 2.78
N GLY A 89 0.94 11.38 2.83
CA GLY A 89 1.61 10.97 4.08
C GLY A 89 1.74 12.10 5.10
N GLY A 90 2.05 13.32 4.66
CA GLY A 90 2.08 14.50 5.52
C GLY A 90 0.72 14.81 6.12
N ALA A 91 -0.34 14.76 5.31
CA ALA A 91 -1.71 14.96 5.77
C ALA A 91 -2.19 13.82 6.68
N ALA A 92 -1.85 12.57 6.38
CA ALA A 92 -2.11 11.40 7.22
C ALA A 92 -1.51 11.59 8.62
N ARG A 93 -0.25 12.03 8.68
CA ARG A 93 0.44 12.32 9.94
C ARG A 93 -0.29 13.39 10.75
N ALA A 94 -0.77 14.44 10.10
CA ALA A 94 -1.55 15.48 10.78
C ALA A 94 -2.85 14.95 11.40
N ILE A 95 -3.57 14.06 10.69
CA ILE A 95 -4.79 13.41 11.18
C ILE A 95 -4.48 12.42 12.32
N MET A 96 -3.45 11.59 12.14
CA MET A 96 -3.05 10.59 13.14
C MET A 96 -2.59 11.24 14.46
N ARG A 97 -1.91 12.40 14.41
CA ARG A 97 -1.57 13.17 15.61
C ARG A 97 -2.78 13.64 16.42
N ARG A 98 -3.95 13.75 15.78
CA ARG A 98 -5.22 14.06 16.44
C ARG A 98 -5.95 12.80 16.95
N GLY A 99 -5.29 11.64 16.93
CA GLY A 99 -5.76 10.40 17.56
C GLY A 99 -6.63 9.50 16.69
N SER A 100 -6.64 9.64 15.36
CA SER A 100 -7.52 8.82 14.51
C SER A 100 -6.84 8.18 13.29
N PRO A 101 -6.02 7.12 13.49
CA PRO A 101 -5.50 6.29 12.40
C PRO A 101 -6.59 5.75 11.48
N SER A 102 -7.72 5.32 12.04
CA SER A 102 -8.84 4.78 11.27
C SER A 102 -9.47 5.79 10.33
N ARG A 103 -9.54 7.05 10.73
CA ARG A 103 -10.00 8.13 9.85
C ARG A 103 -9.02 8.38 8.71
N ALA A 104 -7.73 8.40 8.98
CA ALA A 104 -6.71 8.54 7.94
C ALA A 104 -6.77 7.37 6.95
N MET A 105 -6.91 6.14 7.46
CA MET A 105 -7.06 4.94 6.63
C MET A 105 -8.32 4.99 5.77
N ALA A 106 -9.47 5.37 6.34
CA ALA A 106 -10.73 5.48 5.61
C ALA A 106 -10.67 6.52 4.47
N ILE A 107 -10.08 7.69 4.73
CA ILE A 107 -9.86 8.72 3.70
C ILE A 107 -8.96 8.17 2.59
N GLY A 108 -7.86 7.50 2.97
CA GLY A 108 -6.94 6.92 2.01
C GLY A 108 -7.60 5.85 1.12
N VAL A 109 -8.39 4.97 1.73
CA VAL A 109 -9.16 3.94 1.03
C VAL A 109 -10.19 4.55 0.07
N ALA A 110 -10.90 5.60 0.47
CA ALA A 110 -11.86 6.29 -0.39
C ALA A 110 -11.17 6.90 -1.62
N LEU A 111 -10.01 7.54 -1.44
CA LEU A 111 -9.21 8.11 -2.52
C LEU A 111 -8.64 7.03 -3.46
N MET A 112 -8.14 5.92 -2.92
CA MET A 112 -7.67 4.78 -3.72
C MET A 112 -8.80 4.17 -4.54
N LEU A 113 -9.97 3.95 -3.93
CA LEU A 113 -11.14 3.41 -4.62
C LEU A 113 -11.59 4.34 -5.75
N ALA A 114 -11.73 5.63 -5.46
CA ALA A 114 -12.13 6.62 -6.45
C ALA A 114 -11.07 6.76 -7.57
N GLY A 115 -9.78 6.68 -7.25
CA GLY A 115 -8.70 6.76 -8.24
C GLY A 115 -8.67 5.55 -9.16
N GLY A 116 -8.78 4.35 -8.59
CA GLY A 116 -8.80 3.09 -9.34
C GLY A 116 -10.04 2.95 -10.22
N LEU A 117 -11.23 3.13 -9.65
CA LEU A 117 -12.48 3.09 -10.41
C LEU A 117 -12.56 4.22 -11.45
N GLY A 118 -12.12 5.43 -11.08
CA GLY A 118 -12.05 6.57 -11.98
C GLY A 118 -11.18 6.25 -13.19
N MET A 119 -10.00 5.66 -12.98
CA MET A 119 -9.11 5.26 -14.07
C MET A 119 -9.73 4.20 -14.98
N ALA A 120 -10.35 3.16 -14.41
CA ALA A 120 -11.03 2.12 -15.18
C ALA A 120 -12.22 2.67 -16.01
N ALA A 121 -12.91 3.68 -15.48
CA ALA A 121 -14.03 4.33 -16.16
C ALA A 121 -13.59 5.23 -17.34
N LEU A 122 -12.34 5.68 -17.42
CA LEU A 122 -11.92 6.60 -18.49
C LEU A 122 -12.11 6.03 -19.90
N ALA A 123 -11.84 4.73 -20.08
CA ALA A 123 -11.96 4.06 -21.38
C ALA A 123 -13.41 4.00 -21.91
N PRO A 124 -14.40 3.46 -21.18
CA PRO A 124 -15.78 3.37 -21.68
C PRO A 124 -16.44 4.74 -21.94
N PHE A 125 -16.00 5.81 -21.27
CA PHE A 125 -16.53 7.16 -21.49
C PHE A 125 -15.78 7.96 -22.57
N GLY A 126 -14.79 7.37 -23.26
CA GLY A 126 -14.00 8.08 -24.27
C GLY A 126 -13.11 9.20 -23.71
N LEU A 127 -12.90 9.24 -22.39
CA LEU A 127 -12.06 10.23 -21.69
C LEU A 127 -10.62 9.71 -21.48
N PHE A 128 -10.25 8.63 -22.17
CA PHE A 128 -8.98 7.96 -21.99
C PHE A 128 -7.83 8.76 -22.62
N GLY A 129 -7.10 9.48 -21.77
CA GLY A 129 -5.95 10.27 -22.19
C GLY A 129 -4.91 10.42 -21.09
N LYS A 130 -3.67 10.75 -21.48
CA LYS A 130 -2.50 10.88 -20.60
C LYS A 130 -2.75 11.72 -19.35
N HIS A 131 -3.44 12.85 -19.48
CA HIS A 131 -3.72 13.74 -18.34
C HIS A 131 -4.79 13.16 -17.40
N ALA A 132 -5.83 12.55 -17.95
CA ALA A 132 -6.89 11.93 -17.15
C ALA A 132 -6.37 10.72 -16.36
N VAL A 133 -5.53 9.89 -16.99
CA VAL A 133 -4.82 8.77 -16.33
C VAL A 133 -3.91 9.32 -15.23
N ASN A 134 -3.20 10.42 -15.46
CA ASN A 134 -2.32 10.99 -14.46
C ASN A 134 -3.08 11.57 -13.25
N VAL A 135 -4.22 12.22 -13.47
CA VAL A 135 -5.07 12.77 -12.38
C VAL A 135 -5.66 11.64 -11.52
N THR A 136 -6.18 10.60 -12.15
CA THR A 136 -6.72 9.43 -11.44
C THR A 136 -5.64 8.68 -10.68
N MET A 137 -4.44 8.55 -11.26
CA MET A 137 -3.26 8.04 -10.57
C MET A 137 -2.86 8.90 -9.37
N LEU A 138 -2.81 10.24 -9.53
CA LEU A 138 -2.49 11.17 -8.45
C LEU A 138 -3.44 10.99 -7.26
N MET A 139 -4.74 10.82 -7.55
CA MET A 139 -5.74 10.55 -6.52
C MET A 139 -5.50 9.22 -5.82
N PHE A 140 -5.14 8.16 -6.56
CA PHE A 140 -4.80 6.87 -5.99
C PHE A 140 -3.59 6.97 -5.06
N VAL A 141 -2.50 7.61 -5.47
CA VAL A 141 -1.27 7.70 -4.67
C VAL A 141 -1.38 8.65 -3.48
N LEU A 142 -2.19 9.71 -3.58
CA LEU A 142 -2.62 10.48 -2.42
C LEU A 142 -3.28 9.55 -1.40
N GLY A 143 -4.23 8.73 -1.86
CA GLY A 143 -4.89 7.72 -1.04
C GLY A 143 -3.92 6.72 -0.41
N LEU A 144 -2.93 6.24 -1.17
CA LEU A 144 -1.84 5.39 -0.66
C LEU A 144 -1.05 6.09 0.45
N GLY A 145 -0.69 7.36 0.28
CA GLY A 145 0.02 8.15 1.30
C GLY A 145 -0.77 8.26 2.61
N PHE A 146 -2.09 8.31 2.53
CA PHE A 146 -2.98 8.26 3.70
C PHE A 146 -3.09 6.87 4.32
N ALA A 147 -3.40 5.87 3.49
CA ALA A 147 -3.78 4.55 3.94
C ALA A 147 -2.61 3.75 4.49
N LEU A 148 -1.44 3.83 3.86
CA LEU A 148 -0.31 2.97 4.19
C LEU A 148 0.22 3.15 5.62
N PRO A 149 0.59 4.36 6.09
CA PRO A 149 1.08 4.53 7.46
C PRO A 149 -0.01 4.26 8.51
N ALA A 150 -1.27 4.60 8.21
CA ALA A 150 -2.40 4.35 9.09
C ALA A 150 -2.68 2.84 9.23
N ALA A 151 -2.60 2.10 8.12
CA ALA A 151 -2.74 0.65 8.10
C ALA A 151 -1.65 -0.03 8.95
N PHE A 152 -0.38 0.37 8.82
CA PHE A 152 0.66 -0.18 9.70
C PHE A 152 0.41 0.13 11.17
N ALA A 153 0.02 1.37 11.50
CA ALA A 153 -0.30 1.73 12.88
C ALA A 153 -1.43 0.85 13.45
N GLU A 154 -2.50 0.63 12.69
CA GLU A 154 -3.59 -0.24 13.11
C GLU A 154 -3.23 -1.72 13.16
N ALA A 155 -2.44 -2.22 12.21
CA ALA A 155 -2.06 -3.63 12.17
C ALA A 155 -1.19 -4.01 13.39
N LEU A 156 -0.33 -3.10 13.84
CA LEU A 156 0.60 -3.35 14.94
C LEU A 156 -0.03 -3.09 16.33
N ALA A 157 -1.03 -2.20 16.42
CA ALA A 157 -1.61 -1.79 17.70
C ALA A 157 -2.10 -2.94 18.62
N PRO A 158 -2.73 -4.03 18.10
CA PRO A 158 -3.18 -5.14 18.94
C PRO A 158 -2.05 -6.08 19.42
N PHE A 159 -0.82 -5.92 18.93
CA PHE A 159 0.28 -6.88 19.15
C PHE A 159 1.54 -6.25 19.76
N PRO A 160 1.45 -5.57 20.93
CA PRO A 160 2.63 -4.98 21.56
C PRO A 160 3.71 -6.03 21.87
N ASP A 161 3.31 -7.22 22.34
CA ASP A 161 4.22 -8.31 22.71
C ASP A 161 4.79 -9.08 21.50
N ARG A 162 4.21 -8.86 20.30
CA ARG A 162 4.59 -9.57 19.06
C ARG A 162 4.76 -8.60 17.89
N ALA A 163 5.20 -7.38 18.18
CA ALA A 163 5.29 -6.30 17.19
C ALA A 163 6.19 -6.68 16.00
N GLY A 164 7.28 -7.43 16.25
CA GLY A 164 8.16 -7.93 15.20
C GLY A 164 7.45 -8.87 14.21
N THR A 165 6.74 -9.87 14.71
CA THR A 165 5.96 -10.83 13.90
C THR A 165 4.84 -10.14 13.13
N ALA A 166 4.14 -9.19 13.77
CA ALA A 166 3.08 -8.42 13.11
C ALA A 166 3.66 -7.53 11.99
N ALA A 167 4.76 -6.83 12.24
CA ALA A 167 5.40 -5.97 11.27
C ALA A 167 5.94 -6.75 10.05
N SER A 168 6.63 -7.86 10.29
CA SER A 168 7.16 -8.71 9.20
C SER A 168 6.04 -9.29 8.35
N LEU A 169 4.96 -9.77 8.98
CA LEU A 169 3.80 -10.29 8.26
C LEU A 169 3.07 -9.19 7.46
N ALA A 170 2.90 -8.01 8.04
CA ALA A 170 2.23 -6.89 7.36
C ALA A 170 3.03 -6.45 6.13
N GLY A 171 4.37 -6.37 6.26
CA GLY A 171 5.26 -6.09 5.14
C GLY A 171 5.22 -7.20 4.08
N ALA A 172 5.24 -8.47 4.48
CA ALA A 172 5.15 -9.59 3.55
C ALA A 172 3.84 -9.58 2.75
N VAL A 173 2.71 -9.35 3.41
CA VAL A 173 1.39 -9.26 2.78
C VAL A 173 1.31 -8.05 1.84
N GLN A 174 1.87 -6.92 2.24
CA GLN A 174 1.97 -5.73 1.40
C GLN A 174 2.76 -6.00 0.11
N ILE A 175 3.96 -6.55 0.22
CA ILE A 175 4.83 -6.82 -0.93
C ILE A 175 4.24 -7.92 -1.82
N ALA A 176 3.66 -8.97 -1.23
CA ALA A 176 2.95 -10.01 -1.98
C ALA A 176 1.77 -9.43 -2.77
N GLY A 177 0.97 -8.54 -2.17
CA GLY A 177 -0.09 -7.82 -2.87
C GLY A 177 0.44 -6.98 -4.03
N GLY A 178 1.55 -6.26 -3.81
CA GLY A 178 2.30 -5.55 -4.85
C GLY A 178 2.70 -6.45 -6.01
N ALA A 179 3.38 -7.56 -5.72
CA ALA A 179 3.89 -8.48 -6.73
C ALA A 179 2.76 -9.14 -7.54
N LEU A 180 1.68 -9.58 -6.87
CA LEU A 180 0.52 -10.17 -7.54
C LEU A 180 -0.17 -9.15 -8.46
N ALA A 181 -0.31 -7.90 -8.03
CA ALA A 181 -0.90 -6.85 -8.85
C ALA A 181 0.00 -6.47 -10.04
N ALA A 182 1.32 -6.41 -9.87
CA ALA A 182 2.26 -6.22 -10.98
C ALA A 182 2.15 -7.35 -12.02
N ALA A 183 2.13 -8.61 -11.56
CA ALA A 183 1.95 -9.76 -12.43
C ALA A 183 0.61 -9.70 -13.16
N ALA A 184 -0.48 -9.36 -12.47
CA ALA A 184 -1.79 -9.18 -13.10
C ALA A 184 -1.77 -8.06 -14.15
N ALA A 185 -1.11 -6.92 -13.88
CA ALA A 185 -0.99 -5.81 -14.82
C ALA A 185 -0.14 -6.11 -16.05
N SER A 186 0.65 -7.19 -16.03
CA SER A 186 1.41 -7.64 -17.21
C SER A 186 0.55 -8.39 -18.24
N VAL A 187 -0.58 -8.94 -17.81
CA VAL A 187 -1.49 -9.73 -18.66
C VAL A 187 -2.90 -9.13 -18.80
N ALA A 188 -3.26 -8.21 -17.92
CA ALA A 188 -4.55 -7.52 -17.91
C ALA A 188 -4.37 -6.00 -17.98
N PRO A 189 -5.36 -5.23 -18.48
CA PRO A 189 -5.25 -3.79 -18.52
C PRO A 189 -5.09 -3.22 -17.11
N MET A 190 -3.98 -2.52 -16.91
CA MET A 190 -3.57 -1.95 -15.63
C MET A 190 -4.67 -1.12 -14.91
N PRO A 191 -5.54 -0.33 -15.60
CA PRO A 191 -6.64 0.38 -14.93
C PRO A 191 -7.59 -0.54 -14.14
N TRP A 192 -7.90 -1.71 -14.68
CA TRP A 192 -8.76 -2.70 -14.00
C TRP A 192 -8.07 -3.31 -12.78
N VAL A 193 -6.77 -3.54 -12.87
CA VAL A 193 -5.98 -4.07 -11.74
C VAL A 193 -5.94 -3.05 -10.60
N MET A 194 -5.72 -1.77 -10.90
CA MET A 194 -5.78 -0.71 -9.89
C MET A 194 -7.17 -0.58 -9.26
N ALA A 195 -8.23 -0.66 -10.06
CA ALA A 195 -9.60 -0.66 -9.56
C ALA A 195 -9.84 -1.83 -8.59
N LEU A 196 -9.40 -3.03 -8.94
CA LEU A 196 -9.47 -4.21 -8.07
C LEU A 196 -8.72 -3.99 -6.75
N CYS A 197 -7.50 -3.44 -6.81
CA CYS A 197 -6.74 -3.10 -5.60
C CYS A 197 -7.48 -2.12 -4.68
N GLY A 198 -8.12 -1.09 -5.26
CA GLY A 198 -8.96 -0.15 -4.52
C GLY A 198 -10.20 -0.82 -3.90
N VAL A 199 -10.86 -1.71 -4.64
CA VAL A 199 -12.02 -2.49 -4.15
C VAL A 199 -11.63 -3.44 -3.01
N VAL A 200 -10.50 -4.13 -3.11
CA VAL A 200 -9.97 -5.00 -2.05
C VAL A 200 -9.69 -4.20 -0.78
N ALA A 201 -9.05 -3.03 -0.91
CA ALA A 201 -8.81 -2.14 0.23
C ALA A 201 -10.12 -1.63 0.85
N ALA A 202 -11.10 -1.25 0.02
CA ALA A 202 -12.42 -0.82 0.48
C ALA A 202 -13.21 -1.92 1.19
N GLY A 203 -13.22 -3.15 0.64
CA GLY A 203 -13.86 -4.30 1.26
C GLY A 203 -13.23 -4.65 2.61
N ALA A 204 -11.89 -4.62 2.69
CA ALA A 204 -11.17 -4.86 3.95
C ALA A 204 -11.50 -3.81 5.02
N ALA A 205 -11.60 -2.53 4.63
CA ALA A 205 -11.96 -1.44 5.55
C ALA A 205 -13.45 -1.48 5.96
N ALA A 206 -14.38 -1.78 5.04
CA ALA A 206 -15.82 -1.80 5.32
C ALA A 206 -16.23 -2.91 6.29
N HIS A 207 -15.50 -4.03 6.30
CA HIS A 207 -15.70 -5.09 7.29
C HIS A 207 -15.33 -4.68 8.72
N ALA A 208 -14.83 -3.45 8.95
CA ALA A 208 -14.51 -2.91 10.27
C ALA A 208 -15.73 -2.50 11.10
N GLY A 209 -16.81 -2.02 10.47
CA GLY A 209 -17.98 -1.45 11.17
C GLY A 209 -19.10 -2.44 11.55
N ARG A 210 -18.89 -3.76 11.38
CA ARG A 210 -19.92 -4.80 11.59
C ARG A 210 -19.55 -5.85 12.65
N GLY A 211 -18.73 -5.49 13.63
CA GLY A 211 -18.29 -6.40 14.70
C GLY A 211 -18.31 -5.72 16.04
#